data_AF-A0A2N3EKB3-F1
#
_entry.id   AF-A0A2N3EKB3-F1
#
_cell.length_a   1.000
_cell.length_b   1.000
_cell.length_c   1.000
_cell.angle_alpha   90.00
_cell.angle_beta   90.00
_cell.angle_gamma   90.00
#
_symmetry.space_group_name_H-M   'P 1'
#
loop_
_entity.id
_entity.type
_entity.pdbx_description
1 polymer ?
#
loop_
_entity_poly.entity_id
_entity_poly.type
_entity_poly.pdbx_seq_one_letter_code
_entity_poly.pdbx_strand_id
1 'polypeptide(L)'
;MNFVMAHVQGRGGQQFGYADLAPYDFLDWHFFYTANVSVKRNIVDDWLAEGFSSAFTRYGYEDGEFAYRMMKRPEPLRILYAPGAVVSHHHPLAADDFLARQLSAGMMARVFVDLHEDDQLPHLLGVARVLQALEKPPELAEGILASDLLAMIEGVKSWVRVADRMQRLGSQWWHDDLLRAAFALCYQQGFVFASSTPNANVAAACWLILDDFSRAMQRAVQTEIVGGSMGRWDLSGMFQLAASPRR
;
A
#
# COMPACT_ATOMS: atom_id res chain seq x y z
N MET A 1 15.87 2.31 -13.88
CA MET A 1 14.82 2.22 -12.83
C MET A 1 15.51 1.84 -11.53
N ASN A 2 15.27 2.55 -10.42
CA ASN A 2 15.84 2.19 -9.10
C ASN A 2 14.97 1.08 -8.43
N PHE A 3 15.45 0.52 -7.32
CA PHE A 3 14.75 -0.57 -6.62
C PHE A 3 13.36 -0.15 -6.12
N VAL A 4 13.23 1.06 -5.56
CA VAL A 4 11.94 1.60 -5.08
C VAL A 4 10.92 1.66 -6.21
N MET A 5 11.29 2.20 -7.37
CA MET A 5 10.42 2.26 -8.55
C MET A 5 10.00 0.87 -9.04
N ALA A 6 10.93 -0.09 -9.04
CA ALA A 6 10.64 -1.47 -9.40
C ALA A 6 9.61 -2.10 -8.45
N HIS A 7 9.72 -1.80 -7.15
CA HIS A 7 8.81 -2.29 -6.13
C HIS A 7 7.40 -1.69 -6.28
N VAL A 8 7.27 -0.36 -6.40
CA VAL A 8 5.96 0.31 -6.38
C VAL A 8 5.14 0.13 -7.67
N GLN A 9 5.80 -0.14 -8.80
CA GLN A 9 5.15 -0.46 -10.09
C GLN A 9 5.05 -1.97 -10.36
N GLY A 10 5.69 -2.79 -9.53
CA GLY A 10 5.72 -4.24 -9.68
C GLY A 10 4.45 -4.91 -9.17
N ARG A 11 4.54 -6.24 -9.01
CA ARG A 11 3.43 -7.04 -8.45
C ARG A 11 3.09 -6.61 -7.03
N GLY A 12 1.79 -6.62 -6.73
CA GLY A 12 1.24 -6.15 -5.47
C GLY A 12 0.80 -4.69 -5.48
N GLY A 13 0.95 -3.98 -6.61
CA GLY A 13 0.14 -2.82 -6.96
C GLY A 13 0.15 -1.63 -5.99
N GLN A 14 1.29 -1.31 -5.37
CA GLN A 14 1.35 -0.23 -4.37
C GLN A 14 1.11 1.16 -4.94
N GLN A 15 1.51 1.40 -6.19
CA GLN A 15 1.12 2.60 -6.93
C GLN A 15 0.15 2.26 -8.06
N PHE A 16 0.50 1.29 -8.90
CA PHE A 16 -0.35 0.82 -10.00
C PHE A 16 -0.36 -0.71 -10.06
N GLY A 17 -1.55 -1.31 -10.07
CA GLY A 17 -1.73 -2.76 -10.10
C GLY A 17 -1.66 -3.43 -11.47
N TYR A 18 -1.21 -2.75 -12.53
CA TYR A 18 -1.27 -3.27 -13.91
C TYR A 18 -0.63 -4.67 -14.10
N ALA A 19 0.40 -4.99 -13.31
CA ALA A 19 1.10 -6.27 -13.37
C ALA A 19 0.23 -7.47 -12.95
N ASP A 20 -0.86 -7.22 -12.23
CA ASP A 20 -1.76 -8.23 -11.68
C ASP A 20 -3.12 -8.28 -12.41
N LEU A 21 -3.32 -7.44 -13.45
CA LEU A 21 -4.59 -7.36 -14.18
C LEU A 21 -4.64 -8.30 -15.39
N ALA A 22 -5.78 -8.97 -15.59
CA ALA A 22 -6.00 -9.78 -16.78
C ALA A 22 -6.59 -8.93 -17.93
N PRO A 23 -6.12 -9.11 -19.17
CA PRO A 23 -6.61 -8.38 -20.34
C PRO A 23 -8.13 -8.39 -20.49
N TYR A 24 -8.72 -7.20 -20.69
CA TYR A 24 -10.15 -7.02 -20.97
C TYR A 24 -11.10 -7.39 -19.83
N ASP A 25 -10.59 -7.50 -18.61
CA ASP A 25 -11.42 -7.67 -17.42
C ASP A 25 -12.07 -6.37 -16.99
N PHE A 26 -13.21 -6.53 -16.31
CA PHE A 26 -13.84 -5.44 -15.57
C PHE A 26 -13.21 -5.32 -14.20
N LEU A 27 -12.75 -4.12 -13.87
CA LEU A 27 -12.07 -3.82 -12.62
C LEU A 27 -13.01 -3.18 -11.61
N ASP A 28 -12.63 -3.27 -10.34
CA ASP A 28 -13.24 -2.49 -9.27
C ASP A 28 -12.71 -1.05 -9.26
N TRP A 29 -13.27 -0.23 -8.36
CA TRP A 29 -12.96 1.20 -8.25
C TRP A 29 -11.50 1.49 -7.85
N HIS A 30 -10.78 0.55 -7.22
CA HIS A 30 -9.39 0.75 -6.80
C HIS A 30 -8.44 0.93 -7.98
N PHE A 31 -8.86 0.52 -9.18
CA PHE A 31 -8.07 0.59 -10.40
C PHE A 31 -8.44 1.76 -11.32
N PHE A 32 -9.24 2.72 -10.83
CA PHE A 32 -9.55 3.95 -11.58
C PHE A 32 -8.37 4.94 -11.56
N TYR A 33 -7.29 4.61 -12.27
CA TYR A 33 -6.09 5.43 -12.29
C TYR A 33 -6.23 6.60 -13.28
N THR A 34 -6.36 7.82 -12.77
CA THR A 34 -6.44 9.04 -13.59
C THR A 34 -5.19 9.31 -14.44
N ALA A 35 -4.09 8.62 -14.14
CA ALA A 35 -2.88 8.62 -14.96
C ALA A 35 -3.07 8.04 -16.38
N ASN A 36 -4.08 7.19 -16.60
CA ASN A 36 -4.35 6.58 -17.91
C ASN A 36 -5.78 6.04 -18.01
N VAL A 37 -6.78 6.93 -17.92
CA VAL A 37 -8.19 6.56 -18.07
C VAL A 37 -8.91 7.54 -18.99
N SER A 38 -9.86 7.02 -19.75
CA SER A 38 -10.82 7.83 -20.51
C SER A 38 -12.21 7.56 -19.98
N VAL A 39 -12.91 8.61 -19.58
CA VAL A 39 -14.28 8.54 -19.03
C VAL A 39 -15.25 9.29 -19.94
N LYS A 40 -16.46 8.77 -20.11
CA LYS A 40 -17.49 9.46 -20.89
C LYS A 40 -17.97 10.67 -20.11
N ARG A 41 -18.20 11.79 -20.81
CA ARG A 41 -18.70 13.03 -20.19
C ARG A 41 -20.04 12.82 -19.48
N ASN A 42 -20.91 11.96 -20.00
CA ASN A 42 -22.25 11.71 -19.47
C ASN A 42 -22.29 10.71 -18.30
N ILE A 43 -21.16 10.37 -17.69
CA ILE A 43 -21.16 9.54 -16.48
C ILE A 43 -21.75 10.28 -15.27
N VAL A 44 -21.69 11.61 -15.31
CA VAL A 44 -22.35 12.54 -14.39
C VAL A 44 -23.08 13.61 -15.19
N ASP A 45 -24.12 14.20 -14.60
CA ASP A 45 -24.91 15.26 -15.24
C ASP A 45 -24.20 16.61 -15.09
N ASP A 46 -23.72 16.91 -13.89
CA ASP A 46 -22.92 18.10 -13.59
C ASP A 46 -21.56 17.75 -12.99
N TRP A 47 -20.50 17.97 -13.75
CA TRP A 47 -19.12 17.73 -13.30
C TRP A 47 -18.65 18.66 -12.17
N LEU A 48 -19.26 19.84 -12.01
CA LEU A 48 -18.91 20.75 -10.91
C LEU A 48 -19.48 20.26 -9.58
N ALA A 49 -20.66 19.64 -9.61
CA ALA A 49 -21.34 19.14 -8.41
C ALA A 49 -21.00 17.67 -8.12
N GLU A 50 -20.85 16.85 -9.15
CA GLU A 50 -20.78 15.39 -9.03
C GLU A 50 -19.42 14.80 -9.44
N GLY A 51 -18.50 15.62 -9.93
CA GLY A 51 -17.15 15.22 -10.32
C GLY A 51 -16.28 14.81 -9.13
N PHE A 52 -14.99 15.08 -9.23
CA PHE A 52 -14.04 14.76 -8.16
C PHE A 52 -14.25 15.64 -6.93
N SER A 53 -14.22 15.03 -5.74
CA SER A 53 -14.46 15.76 -4.49
C SER A 53 -13.26 16.63 -4.10
N SER A 54 -13.50 17.92 -3.85
CA SER A 54 -12.49 18.85 -3.35
C SER A 54 -12.08 18.60 -1.89
N ALA A 55 -12.72 17.66 -1.19
CA ALA A 55 -12.34 17.27 0.16
C ALA A 55 -10.97 16.59 0.19
N PHE A 56 -10.55 15.98 -0.91
CA PHE A 56 -9.23 15.35 -1.06
C PHE A 56 -8.17 16.40 -1.36
N THR A 57 -7.53 16.91 -0.30
CA THR A 57 -6.55 18.02 -0.37
C THR A 57 -5.09 17.56 -0.49
N ARG A 58 -4.85 16.25 -0.50
CA ARG A 58 -3.53 15.63 -0.57
C ARG A 58 -3.56 14.47 -1.57
N TYR A 59 -2.39 13.89 -1.82
CA TYR A 59 -2.28 12.72 -2.69
C TYR A 59 -3.11 11.53 -2.15
N GLY A 60 -3.90 10.93 -3.04
CA GLY A 60 -4.60 9.66 -2.84
C GLY A 60 -6.13 9.77 -2.80
N TYR A 61 -6.80 8.73 -3.28
CA TYR A 61 -8.24 8.43 -3.17
C TYR A 61 -9.25 9.35 -3.87
N GLU A 62 -8.88 10.53 -4.36
CA GLU A 62 -9.81 11.36 -5.13
C GLU A 62 -10.38 10.65 -6.37
N ASP A 63 -9.53 9.93 -7.09
CA ASP A 63 -9.88 9.14 -8.25
C ASP A 63 -10.69 7.88 -7.90
N GLY A 64 -10.22 7.15 -6.89
CA GLY A 64 -10.89 5.96 -6.36
C GLY A 64 -12.26 6.26 -5.77
N GLU A 65 -12.43 7.36 -5.04
CA GLU A 65 -13.71 7.80 -4.48
C GLU A 65 -14.71 8.11 -5.60
N PHE A 66 -14.29 8.89 -6.60
CA PHE A 66 -15.15 9.21 -7.73
C PHE A 66 -15.67 7.92 -8.39
N ALA A 67 -14.78 6.97 -8.68
CA ALA A 67 -15.16 5.69 -9.27
C ALA A 67 -16.07 4.87 -8.35
N TYR A 68 -15.76 4.79 -7.05
CA TYR A 68 -16.54 4.09 -6.04
C TYR A 68 -17.98 4.62 -5.99
N ARG A 69 -18.15 5.94 -5.94
CA ARG A 69 -19.48 6.58 -5.96
C ARG A 69 -20.21 6.35 -7.28
N MET A 70 -19.52 6.44 -8.43
CA MET A 70 -20.14 6.22 -9.74
C MET A 70 -20.55 4.76 -9.96
N MET A 71 -19.81 3.79 -9.41
CA MET A 71 -20.13 2.36 -9.47
C MET A 71 -21.39 1.99 -8.68
N LYS A 72 -21.80 2.84 -7.71
CA LYS A 72 -23.01 2.63 -6.90
C LYS A 72 -24.28 3.23 -7.49
N ARG A 73 -24.21 3.91 -8.65
CA ARG A 73 -25.37 4.46 -9.35
C ARG A 73 -26.24 3.37 -9.99
N PRO A 74 -27.53 3.64 -10.27
CA PRO A 74 -28.38 2.72 -11.02
C PRO A 74 -27.82 2.32 -12.39
N GLU A 75 -27.18 3.27 -13.08
CA GLU A 75 -26.34 3.02 -14.25
C GLU A 75 -24.87 3.10 -13.81
N PRO A 76 -24.25 1.98 -13.41
CA PRO A 76 -22.95 2.00 -12.76
C PRO A 76 -21.83 2.29 -13.77
N LEU A 77 -20.83 3.04 -13.33
CA LEU A 77 -19.53 3.08 -14.00
C LEU A 77 -18.97 1.64 -14.10
N ARG A 78 -18.39 1.31 -15.25
CA ARG A 78 -17.65 0.05 -15.45
C ARG A 78 -16.27 0.39 -15.99
N ILE A 79 -15.23 -0.13 -15.35
CA ILE A 79 -13.84 0.08 -15.74
C ILE A 79 -13.40 -1.15 -16.53
N LEU A 80 -13.07 -0.98 -17.81
CA LEU A 80 -12.51 -2.04 -18.64
C LEU A 80 -11.01 -1.87 -18.75
N TYR A 81 -10.24 -2.90 -18.39
CA TYR A 81 -8.80 -2.88 -18.60
C TYR A 81 -8.45 -3.19 -20.07
N ALA A 82 -7.96 -2.20 -20.80
CA ALA A 82 -7.45 -2.37 -22.16
C ALA A 82 -5.92 -2.33 -22.16
N PRO A 83 -5.20 -3.47 -22.19
CA PRO A 83 -3.73 -3.48 -22.09
C PRO A 83 -3.03 -2.80 -23.27
N GLY A 84 -3.74 -2.59 -24.39
CA GLY A 84 -3.23 -1.82 -25.53
C GLY A 84 -3.28 -0.30 -25.36
N ALA A 85 -4.02 0.21 -24.35
CA ALA A 85 -4.07 1.64 -24.05
C ALA A 85 -2.86 2.02 -23.18
N VAL A 86 -1.73 2.33 -23.83
CA VAL A 86 -0.46 2.58 -23.14
C VAL A 86 -0.10 4.06 -23.16
N VAL A 87 0.33 4.58 -22.01
CA VAL A 87 0.95 5.89 -21.85
C VAL A 87 2.24 5.75 -21.03
N SER A 88 3.21 6.62 -21.29
CA SER A 88 4.48 6.66 -20.54
C SER A 88 4.53 7.87 -19.63
N HIS A 89 4.87 7.65 -18.35
CA HIS A 89 5.06 8.70 -17.35
C HIS A 89 6.50 8.68 -16.84
N HIS A 90 7.13 9.85 -16.73
CA HIS A 90 8.48 9.97 -16.19
C HIS A 90 8.45 10.59 -14.79
N HIS A 91 8.49 9.72 -13.77
CA HIS A 91 8.52 10.12 -12.36
C HIS A 91 9.55 9.28 -11.60
N PRO A 92 10.79 9.78 -11.40
CA PRO A 92 11.69 9.14 -10.48
C PRO A 92 11.15 9.30 -9.05
N LEU A 93 11.05 8.19 -8.31
CA LEU A 93 10.71 8.21 -6.88
C LEU A 93 11.84 7.61 -6.08
N ALA A 94 12.26 8.32 -5.04
CA ALA A 94 13.01 7.79 -3.93
C ALA A 94 12.07 7.18 -2.89
N ALA A 95 12.62 6.44 -1.93
CA ALA A 95 11.83 5.87 -0.85
C ALA A 95 11.12 6.97 -0.04
N ASP A 96 11.77 8.12 0.17
CA ASP A 96 11.18 9.25 0.91
C ASP A 96 9.92 9.81 0.23
N ASP A 97 9.94 9.94 -1.10
CA ASP A 97 8.80 10.41 -1.88
C ASP A 97 7.60 9.48 -1.69
N PHE A 98 7.83 8.17 -1.72
CA PHE A 98 6.76 7.20 -1.57
C PHE A 98 6.27 7.06 -0.13
N LEU A 99 7.15 7.16 0.88
CA LEU A 99 6.73 7.25 2.29
C LEU A 99 5.80 8.45 2.50
N ALA A 100 6.14 9.62 1.93
CA ALA A 100 5.31 10.82 2.03
C ALA A 100 3.96 10.67 1.29
N ARG A 101 3.95 9.99 0.14
CA ARG A 101 2.70 9.65 -0.57
C ARG A 101 1.82 8.71 0.22
N GLN A 102 2.39 7.68 0.84
CA GLN A 102 1.63 6.74 1.67
C GLN A 102 1.03 7.45 2.89
N LEU A 103 1.82 8.30 3.57
CA LEU A 103 1.30 9.13 4.66
C LEU A 103 0.12 10.01 4.20
N SER A 104 0.25 10.65 3.03
CA SER A 104 -0.82 11.47 2.45
C SER A 104 -2.06 10.64 2.11
N ALA A 105 -1.87 9.47 1.49
CA ALA A 105 -2.94 8.56 1.15
C ALA A 105 -3.68 8.09 2.42
N GLY A 106 -2.96 7.79 3.50
CA GLY A 106 -3.55 7.45 4.79
C GLY A 106 -4.45 8.56 5.35
N MET A 107 -4.02 9.82 5.25
CA MET A 107 -4.85 10.96 5.64
C MET A 107 -6.10 11.08 4.76
N MET A 108 -5.96 10.86 3.45
CA MET A 108 -7.08 10.89 2.51
C MET A 108 -8.02 9.69 2.65
N ALA A 109 -7.54 8.54 3.11
CA ALA A 109 -8.38 7.40 3.46
C ALA A 109 -9.36 7.75 4.59
N ARG A 110 -8.96 8.60 5.55
CA ARG A 110 -9.90 9.09 6.57
C ARG A 110 -11.00 9.95 5.95
N VAL A 111 -10.64 10.87 5.06
CA VAL A 111 -11.62 11.69 4.32
C VAL A 111 -12.58 10.79 3.54
N PHE A 112 -12.07 9.74 2.90
CA PHE A 112 -12.90 8.81 2.15
C PHE A 112 -13.90 8.06 3.06
N VAL A 113 -13.46 7.59 4.23
CA VAL A 113 -14.36 6.99 5.23
C VAL A 113 -15.41 7.98 5.70
N ASP A 114 -15.06 9.25 5.93
CA ASP A 114 -16.00 10.28 6.40
C ASP A 114 -17.07 10.66 5.36
N LEU A 115 -16.77 10.53 4.08
CA LEU A 115 -17.69 10.88 2.99
C LEU A 115 -18.77 9.83 2.74
N HIS A 116 -18.64 8.61 3.28
CA HIS A 116 -19.56 7.52 2.98
C HIS A 116 -19.99 6.73 4.21
N GLU A 117 -21.29 6.50 4.32
CA GLU A 117 -21.92 5.66 5.36
C GLU A 117 -21.78 4.15 5.06
N ASP A 118 -20.63 3.69 4.57
CA ASP A 118 -20.37 2.28 4.23
C ASP A 118 -19.43 1.62 5.25
N ASP A 119 -19.98 0.76 6.10
CA ASP A 119 -19.23 0.03 7.13
C ASP A 119 -18.15 -0.93 6.58
N GLN A 120 -18.23 -1.31 5.31
CA GLN A 120 -17.21 -2.14 4.67
C GLN A 120 -16.04 -1.29 4.16
N LEU A 121 -16.21 0.01 3.96
CA LEU A 121 -15.19 0.88 3.39
C LEU A 121 -13.89 0.91 4.21
N PRO A 122 -13.90 0.97 5.56
CA PRO A 122 -12.68 0.83 6.35
C PRO A 122 -11.93 -0.49 6.13
N HIS A 123 -12.65 -1.58 5.82
CA HIS A 123 -12.04 -2.88 5.53
C HIS A 123 -11.40 -2.89 4.14
N LEU A 124 -12.11 -2.37 3.14
CA LEU A 124 -11.61 -2.22 1.77
C LEU A 124 -10.34 -1.35 1.73
N LEU A 125 -10.30 -0.29 2.54
CA LEU A 125 -9.16 0.61 2.67
C LEU A 125 -8.03 0.07 3.58
N GLY A 126 -8.22 -1.08 4.22
CA GLY A 126 -7.20 -1.67 5.10
C GLY A 126 -6.98 -0.91 6.42
N VAL A 127 -7.93 -0.08 6.85
CA VAL A 127 -7.84 0.78 8.05
C VAL A 127 -8.76 0.36 9.19
N ALA A 128 -9.64 -0.62 8.99
CA ALA A 128 -10.59 -1.09 10.00
C ALA A 128 -9.94 -1.44 11.36
N ARG A 129 -8.81 -2.16 11.35
CA ARG A 129 -8.08 -2.52 12.59
C ARG A 129 -7.49 -1.30 13.29
N VAL A 130 -7.03 -0.30 12.53
CA VAL A 130 -6.50 0.96 13.06
C VAL A 130 -7.62 1.77 13.69
N LEU A 131 -8.77 1.89 13.00
CA LEU A 131 -9.96 2.55 13.52
C LEU A 131 -10.42 1.92 14.84
N GLN A 132 -10.54 0.59 14.88
CA GLN A 132 -10.87 -0.16 16.10
C GLN A 132 -9.85 0.09 17.22
N ALA A 133 -8.56 0.16 16.91
CA ALA A 133 -7.53 0.43 17.92
C ALA A 133 -7.63 1.85 18.50
N LEU A 134 -8.01 2.84 17.70
CA LEU A 134 -8.24 4.22 18.15
C LEU A 134 -9.45 4.35 19.08
N GLU A 135 -10.47 3.52 18.88
CA GLU A 135 -11.70 3.51 19.67
C GLU A 135 -11.60 2.75 20.99
N LYS A 136 -10.60 1.85 21.12
CA LYS A 136 -10.39 1.10 22.37
C LYS A 136 -10.12 2.08 23.50
N PRO A 137 -10.82 1.97 24.65
CA PRO A 137 -10.50 2.75 25.83
C PRO A 137 -9.01 2.58 26.15
N PRO A 138 -8.29 3.65 26.52
CA PRO A 138 -6.91 3.51 26.98
C PRO A 138 -6.92 2.57 28.19
N GLU A 139 -6.39 1.36 28.02
CA GLU A 139 -6.10 0.51 29.17
C GLU A 139 -5.09 1.29 30.02
N LEU A 140 -5.34 1.37 31.32
CA LEU A 140 -4.43 1.97 32.32
C LEU A 140 -3.09 1.19 32.47
N ALA A 141 -2.72 0.39 31.48
CA ALA A 141 -1.58 -0.51 31.48
C ALA A 141 -0.28 0.21 31.04
N GLU A 142 0.49 0.60 32.05
CA GLU A 142 1.96 0.66 32.09
C GLU A 142 2.72 1.22 30.86
N GLY A 143 2.94 2.54 30.88
CA GLY A 143 4.29 3.11 30.74
C GLY A 143 4.83 3.41 29.34
N ILE A 144 4.21 2.96 28.24
CA ILE A 144 4.66 3.33 26.89
C ILE A 144 3.85 4.53 26.38
N LEU A 145 4.53 5.66 26.18
CA LEU A 145 3.88 6.86 25.67
C LEU A 145 3.69 6.76 24.16
N ALA A 146 2.60 7.33 23.64
CA ALA A 146 2.37 7.44 22.20
C ALA A 146 3.56 8.13 21.49
N SER A 147 4.24 9.07 22.16
CA SER A 147 5.45 9.71 21.66
C SER A 147 6.60 8.73 21.41
N ASP A 148 6.76 7.71 22.25
CA ASP A 148 7.84 6.73 22.11
C ASP A 148 7.58 5.84 20.90
N LEU A 149 6.33 5.41 20.73
CA LEU A 149 5.92 4.62 19.56
C LEU A 149 6.05 5.42 18.26
N LEU A 150 5.67 6.71 18.27
CA LEU A 150 5.88 7.60 17.13
C LEU A 150 7.36 7.78 16.80
N ALA A 151 8.22 7.90 17.82
CA ALA A 151 9.67 7.96 17.61
C ALA A 151 10.21 6.66 16.98
N MET A 152 9.70 5.49 17.37
CA MET A 152 10.05 4.21 16.73
C MET A 152 9.61 4.16 15.26
N ILE A 153 8.39 4.63 14.96
CA ILE A 153 7.87 4.75 13.58
C ILE A 153 8.79 5.66 12.74
N GLU A 154 9.19 6.81 13.26
CA GLU A 154 10.14 7.70 12.57
C GLU A 154 11.54 7.08 12.45
N GLY A 155 11.95 6.25 13.41
CA GLY A 155 13.18 5.46 13.33
C GLY A 155 13.17 4.49 12.13
N VAL A 156 12.08 3.73 11.95
CA VAL A 156 11.89 2.84 10.80
C VAL A 156 11.98 3.62 9.47
N LYS A 157 11.23 4.72 9.35
CA LYS A 157 11.24 5.57 8.15
C LYS A 157 12.61 6.14 7.86
N SER A 158 13.31 6.60 8.90
CA SER A 158 14.67 7.15 8.79
C SER A 158 15.66 6.09 8.31
N TRP A 159 15.55 4.85 8.79
CA TRP A 159 16.41 3.77 8.33
C TRP A 159 16.17 3.42 6.86
N VAL A 160 14.91 3.35 6.42
CA VAL A 160 14.56 3.15 5.00
C VAL A 160 15.19 4.25 4.13
N ARG A 161 15.08 5.52 4.55
CA ARG A 161 15.71 6.66 3.84
C ARG A 161 17.22 6.52 3.75
N VAL A 162 17.88 6.12 4.84
CA VAL A 162 19.33 5.90 4.87
C VAL A 162 19.71 4.76 3.93
N ALA A 163 19.01 3.64 3.97
CA ALA A 163 19.25 2.51 3.08
C ALA A 163 19.12 2.89 1.59
N ASP A 164 18.11 3.68 1.25
CA ASP A 164 17.91 4.19 -0.12
C ASP A 164 19.02 5.15 -0.54
N ARG A 165 19.35 6.15 0.30
CA ARG A 165 20.43 7.12 0.03
C ARG A 165 21.80 6.47 -0.10
N MET A 166 22.06 5.41 0.65
CA MET A 166 23.27 4.60 0.55
C MET A 166 23.22 3.60 -0.62
N GLN A 167 22.16 3.60 -1.43
CA GLN A 167 21.95 2.68 -2.55
C GLN A 167 22.03 1.20 -2.15
N ARG A 168 21.58 0.89 -0.92
CA ARG A 168 21.58 -0.49 -0.37
C ARG A 168 20.28 -1.22 -0.65
N LEU A 169 19.17 -0.52 -0.89
CA LEU A 169 17.91 -1.15 -1.21
C LEU A 169 18.03 -2.04 -2.46
N GLY A 170 17.43 -3.23 -2.40
CA GLY A 170 17.58 -4.28 -3.41
C GLY A 170 18.82 -5.16 -3.30
N SER A 171 19.79 -4.83 -2.42
CA SER A 171 20.96 -5.70 -2.22
C SER A 171 20.67 -6.98 -1.41
N GLN A 172 19.49 -7.06 -0.79
CA GLN A 172 19.01 -8.18 0.00
C GLN A 172 17.56 -8.45 -0.41
N TRP A 173 17.18 -9.72 -0.43
CA TRP A 173 15.88 -10.16 -0.91
C TRP A 173 14.73 -9.68 0.01
N TRP A 174 14.97 -9.55 1.32
CA TRP A 174 14.01 -8.99 2.28
C TRP A 174 13.77 -7.48 2.15
N HIS A 175 14.53 -6.77 1.30
CA HIS A 175 14.29 -5.33 1.08
C HIS A 175 12.93 -5.06 0.43
N ASP A 176 12.34 -6.01 -0.31
CA ASP A 176 10.97 -5.90 -0.81
C ASP A 176 9.96 -5.88 0.34
N ASP A 177 10.08 -6.84 1.26
CA ASP A 177 9.24 -6.92 2.46
C ASP A 177 9.40 -5.70 3.36
N LEU A 178 10.62 -5.18 3.50
CA LEU A 178 10.89 -3.93 4.21
C LEU A 178 10.09 -2.78 3.61
N LEU A 179 10.21 -2.55 2.30
CA LEU A 179 9.51 -1.44 1.64
C LEU A 179 7.99 -1.59 1.79
N ARG A 180 7.47 -2.80 1.57
CA ARG A 180 6.05 -3.11 1.75
C ARG A 180 5.57 -2.80 3.16
N ALA A 181 6.29 -3.26 4.17
CA ALA A 181 5.94 -3.05 5.57
C ALA A 181 6.06 -1.56 5.97
N ALA A 182 7.11 -0.88 5.54
CA ALA A 182 7.33 0.54 5.85
C ALA A 182 6.31 1.47 5.18
N PHE A 183 5.92 1.17 3.95
CA PHE A 183 4.88 1.90 3.21
C PHE A 183 3.50 1.69 3.83
N ALA A 184 3.13 0.46 4.17
CA ALA A 184 1.90 0.18 4.91
C ALA A 184 1.86 0.88 6.27
N LEU A 185 2.99 0.88 6.99
CA LEU A 185 3.14 1.60 8.26
C LEU A 185 2.95 3.11 8.10
N CYS A 186 3.52 3.73 7.05
CA CYS A 186 3.31 5.16 6.77
C CYS A 186 1.86 5.47 6.40
N TYR A 187 1.23 4.62 5.60
CA TYR A 187 -0.18 4.74 5.26
C TYR A 187 -1.05 4.73 6.53
N GLN A 188 -0.86 3.73 7.39
CA GLN A 188 -1.62 3.65 8.64
C GLN A 188 -1.30 4.81 9.61
N GLN A 189 -0.04 5.27 9.67
CA GLN A 189 0.34 6.47 10.43
C GLN A 189 -0.45 7.71 9.96
N GLY A 190 -0.59 7.88 8.64
CA GLY A 190 -1.35 8.99 8.06
C GLY A 190 -2.82 8.96 8.46
N PHE A 191 -3.42 7.76 8.47
CA PHE A 191 -4.79 7.56 8.92
C PHE A 191 -4.96 7.87 10.41
N VAL A 192 -4.02 7.44 11.27
CA VAL A 192 -4.01 7.78 12.70
C VAL A 192 -3.97 9.29 12.90
N PHE A 193 -3.09 10.00 12.20
CA PHE A 193 -2.99 11.46 12.31
C PHE A 193 -4.30 12.17 11.91
N ALA A 194 -4.95 11.74 10.83
CA ALA A 194 -6.21 12.31 10.40
C ALA A 194 -7.41 11.94 11.31
N SER A 195 -7.31 10.82 12.04
CA SER A 195 -8.37 10.30 12.91
C SER A 195 -8.20 10.66 14.39
N SER A 196 -7.11 11.36 14.75
CA SER A 196 -6.76 11.66 16.14
C SER A 196 -7.71 12.70 16.74
N THR A 197 -8.48 12.29 17.74
CA THR A 197 -9.30 13.17 18.60
C THR A 197 -8.71 13.17 20.02
N PRO A 198 -9.12 14.09 20.91
CA PRO A 198 -8.63 14.11 22.30
C PRO A 198 -8.84 12.80 23.07
N ASN A 199 -9.83 12.00 22.67
CA ASN A 199 -10.15 10.71 23.30
C ASN A 199 -9.62 9.50 22.51
N ALA A 200 -8.97 9.73 21.37
CA ALA A 200 -8.46 8.64 20.54
C ALA A 200 -7.26 7.97 21.20
N ASN A 201 -7.26 6.63 21.20
CA ASN A 201 -6.17 5.83 21.73
C ASN A 201 -5.03 5.70 20.71
N VAL A 202 -4.30 6.79 20.51
CA VAL A 202 -3.17 6.87 19.57
C VAL A 202 -2.09 5.86 19.93
N ALA A 203 -1.86 5.60 21.22
CA ALA A 203 -0.87 4.61 21.67
C ALA A 203 -1.22 3.20 21.17
N ALA A 204 -2.48 2.75 21.34
CA ALA A 204 -2.91 1.45 20.85
C ALA A 204 -2.79 1.33 19.32
N ALA A 205 -3.14 2.38 18.58
CA ALA A 205 -3.03 2.40 17.13
C ALA A 205 -1.56 2.36 16.67
N CYS A 206 -0.67 3.15 17.27
CA CYS A 206 0.77 3.12 16.96
C CYS A 206 1.42 1.78 17.34
N TRP A 207 1.02 1.18 18.46
CA TRP A 207 1.49 -0.13 18.85
C TRP A 207 1.08 -1.19 17.82
N LEU A 208 -0.18 -1.20 17.40
CA LEU A 208 -0.70 -2.11 16.36
C LEU A 208 0.12 -2.02 15.07
N ILE A 209 0.40 -0.79 14.62
CA ILE A 209 1.17 -0.53 13.39
C ILE A 209 2.60 -1.08 13.51
N LEU A 210 3.27 -0.84 14.64
CA LEU A 210 4.62 -1.34 14.89
C LEU A 210 4.67 -2.87 15.04
N ASP A 211 3.66 -3.45 15.66
CA ASP A 211 3.52 -4.91 15.83
C ASP A 211 3.28 -5.60 14.47
N ASP A 212 2.44 -5.02 13.60
CA ASP A 212 2.26 -5.50 12.23
C ASP A 212 3.55 -5.39 11.39
N PHE A 213 4.27 -4.27 11.51
CA PHE A 213 5.58 -4.10 10.88
C PHE A 213 6.59 -5.15 11.37
N SER A 214 6.69 -5.33 12.69
CA SER A 214 7.59 -6.31 13.32
C SER A 214 7.30 -7.73 12.83
N ARG A 215 6.02 -8.13 12.80
CA ARG A 215 5.60 -9.43 12.26
C ARG A 215 5.96 -9.60 10.79
N ALA A 216 5.82 -8.56 9.96
CA ALA A 216 6.24 -8.61 8.57
C ALA A 216 7.75 -8.85 8.43
N MET A 217 8.56 -8.11 9.21
CA MET A 217 10.01 -8.28 9.21
C MET A 217 10.45 -9.64 9.75
N GLN A 218 9.79 -10.18 10.78
CA GLN A 218 10.07 -11.52 11.30
C GLN A 218 9.81 -12.60 10.24
N ARG A 219 8.70 -12.50 9.49
CA ARG A 219 8.41 -13.43 8.38
C ARG A 219 9.45 -13.36 7.27
N ALA A 220 9.93 -12.16 6.95
CA ALA A 220 11.03 -11.99 6.02
C ALA A 220 12.26 -12.73 6.57
N VAL A 221 12.77 -12.38 7.75
CA VAL A 221 13.96 -13.03 8.32
C VAL A 221 13.82 -14.56 8.40
N GLN A 222 12.66 -15.09 8.74
CA GLN A 222 12.42 -16.54 8.74
C GLN A 222 12.51 -17.14 7.33
N THR A 223 11.96 -16.48 6.31
CA THR A 223 12.12 -16.88 4.91
C THR A 223 13.59 -16.87 4.48
N GLU A 224 14.40 -15.95 5.01
CA GLU A 224 15.86 -15.96 4.80
C GLU A 224 16.52 -17.22 5.33
N ILE A 225 16.21 -17.55 6.58
CA ILE A 225 16.86 -18.64 7.31
C ILE A 225 16.47 -19.97 6.66
N VAL A 226 15.18 -20.13 6.34
CA VAL A 226 14.67 -21.35 5.70
C VAL A 226 15.09 -21.44 4.23
N GLY A 227 14.96 -20.36 3.46
CA GLY A 227 15.39 -20.29 2.06
C GLY A 227 16.91 -20.44 1.90
N GLY A 228 17.70 -19.88 2.81
CA GLY A 228 19.14 -20.08 2.90
C GLY A 228 19.55 -21.49 3.34
N SER A 229 18.68 -22.20 4.06
CA SER A 229 18.87 -23.62 4.39
C SER A 229 18.52 -24.57 3.23
N MET A 230 17.58 -24.19 2.35
CA MET A 230 17.30 -24.90 1.10
C MET A 230 18.26 -24.53 -0.05
N GLY A 231 18.81 -23.33 -0.05
CA GLY A 231 19.73 -22.79 -1.07
C GLY A 231 21.20 -23.21 -0.94
N ARG A 232 21.54 -24.10 0.00
CA ARG A 232 22.90 -24.69 0.14
C ARG A 232 23.02 -26.14 -0.35
N TRP A 233 21.94 -26.74 -0.85
CA TRP A 233 22.04 -28.00 -1.57
C TRP A 233 22.39 -27.69 -3.02
N ASP A 234 23.67 -27.89 -3.30
CA ASP A 234 24.29 -27.89 -4.61
C ASP A 234 23.41 -28.58 -5.68
N LEU A 235 22.71 -27.78 -6.50
CA LEU A 235 21.97 -28.28 -7.66
C LEU A 235 22.89 -28.84 -8.76
N SER A 236 24.23 -28.77 -8.60
CA SER A 236 25.19 -29.47 -9.48
C SER A 236 25.06 -31.00 -9.39
N GLY A 237 24.47 -31.53 -8.31
CA GLY A 237 24.32 -32.97 -8.09
C GLY A 237 23.03 -33.60 -8.63
N MET A 238 22.03 -32.82 -9.05
CA MET A 238 20.69 -33.35 -9.38
C MET A 238 20.46 -33.69 -10.86
N PHE A 239 21.44 -33.48 -11.75
CA PHE A 239 21.37 -33.86 -13.17
C PHE A 239 22.48 -34.84 -13.61
N GLN A 240 22.76 -35.87 -12.82
CA GLN A 240 23.51 -37.05 -13.30
C GLN A 240 22.65 -38.32 -13.27
N LEU A 241 21.64 -38.38 -14.12
CA LEU A 241 20.96 -39.59 -14.60
C LEU A 241 20.50 -39.27 -16.03
N ALA A 242 20.76 -40.01 -17.11
CA ALA A 242 21.46 -41.26 -17.33
C ALA A 242 21.86 -41.31 -18.81
N ALA A 243 23.13 -41.50 -19.12
CA ALA A 243 23.55 -41.96 -20.44
C ALA A 243 23.67 -43.49 -20.38
N SER A 244 22.67 -44.21 -20.89
CA SER A 244 22.80 -45.64 -21.19
C SER A 244 23.12 -45.81 -22.68
N PRO A 245 24.12 -46.63 -23.04
CA PRO A 245 24.59 -46.76 -24.41
C PRO A 245 23.65 -47.63 -25.25
N ARG A 246 23.54 -47.26 -26.53
CA ARG A 246 22.93 -48.05 -27.59
C ARG A 246 23.58 -49.44 -27.69
N ARG A 247 22.75 -50.49 -27.79
CA ARG A 247 22.95 -51.63 -28.68
C ARG A 247 21.61 -52.07 -29.22
#